data_AF-A0A318QW80-F1
#
_entry.id   AF-A0A318QW80-F1
#
_cell.length_a   1.000
_cell.length_b   1.000
_cell.length_c   1.000
_cell.angle_alpha   90.00
_cell.angle_beta   90.00
_cell.angle_gamma   90.00
#
_symmetry.space_group_name_H-M   'P 1'
#
loop_
_entity.id
_entity.type
_entity.pdbx_description
1 polymer ?
#
loop_
_entity_poly.entity_id
_entity_poly.type
_entity_poly.pdbx_seq_one_letter_code
_entity_poly.pdbx_strand_id
1 'polypeptide(L)'
;MSEWNGLPDQPERSGWHVIACGAPRAVWWDAESHYWWDGERRFYITIPEIKASSRSYKYLGAVYSSFETAQMRKDERERAAKAAQAISIHYYALGDMAEDDADVVAFDERMIGASECATAIRTLTDKEGKKS
;
A
#
# COMPACT_ATOMS: atom_id res chain seq x y z
N MET A 1 11.18 26.81 6.71
CA MET A 1 10.90 25.43 6.26
C MET A 1 11.69 24.51 7.16
N SER A 2 11.05 23.55 7.83
CA SER A 2 11.76 22.57 8.67
C SER A 2 12.58 21.64 7.77
N GLU A 3 13.78 21.25 8.20
CA GLU A 3 14.58 20.25 7.49
C GLU A 3 13.86 18.90 7.49
N TRP A 4 13.89 18.25 6.32
CA TRP A 4 13.36 16.93 6.08
C TRP A 4 14.12 15.88 6.89
N ASN A 5 13.44 15.14 7.77
CA ASN A 5 14.03 14.16 8.68
C ASN A 5 13.73 12.69 8.31
N GLY A 6 13.08 12.45 7.15
CA GLY A 6 12.73 11.10 6.71
C GLY A 6 11.63 10.40 7.53
N LEU A 7 10.88 11.14 8.36
CA LEU A 7 9.74 10.64 9.13
C LEU A 7 8.42 10.88 8.38
N PRO A 8 7.35 10.13 8.70
CA PRO A 8 6.02 10.32 8.10
C PRO A 8 5.35 11.66 8.43
N ASP A 9 5.99 12.63 9.10
CA ASP A 9 5.42 13.97 9.27
C ASP A 9 5.47 14.82 8.01
N GLN A 10 6.29 14.43 7.03
CA GLN A 10 6.35 15.06 5.72
C GLN A 10 6.71 13.95 4.74
N PRO A 11 5.80 13.43 3.91
CA PRO A 11 6.14 12.73 2.67
C PRO A 11 6.49 13.74 1.55
N GLU A 12 7.41 13.40 0.65
CA GLU A 12 7.89 14.32 -0.40
C GLU A 12 6.79 14.62 -1.44
N ARG A 13 5.75 13.77 -1.47
CA ARG A 13 4.67 13.80 -2.44
C ARG A 13 3.34 13.53 -1.75
N SER A 14 2.29 14.21 -2.18
CA SER A 14 0.91 13.77 -1.90
C SER A 14 0.66 12.39 -2.51
N GLY A 15 -0.15 11.57 -1.87
CA GLY A 15 -0.45 10.24 -2.37
C GLY A 15 -0.87 9.25 -1.31
N TRP A 16 -1.17 8.02 -1.74
CA TRP A 16 -1.38 6.90 -0.84
C TRP A 16 -0.05 6.47 -0.22
N HIS A 17 -0.05 6.26 1.09
CA HIS A 17 1.06 5.67 1.83
C HIS A 17 0.54 4.64 2.81
N VAL A 18 1.43 3.75 3.24
CA VAL A 18 1.12 2.77 4.27
C VAL A 18 1.84 3.13 5.56
N ILE A 19 1.05 3.27 6.63
CA ILE A 19 1.55 3.46 8.00
C ILE A 19 1.03 2.30 8.85
N ALA A 20 1.90 1.71 9.67
CA ALA A 20 1.53 0.73 10.67
C ALA A 20 1.34 1.42 12.02
N CYS A 21 0.11 1.41 12.53
CA CYS A 21 -0.26 1.90 13.87
C CYS A 21 -1.11 0.81 14.55
N GLY A 22 -0.44 -0.19 15.12
CA GLY A 22 -1.07 -1.46 15.53
C GLY A 22 -1.29 -2.44 14.36
N ALA A 23 -1.84 -1.95 13.25
CA ALA A 23 -1.94 -2.69 11.99
C ALA A 23 -1.57 -1.79 10.79
N PRO A 24 -1.07 -2.35 9.66
CA PRO A 24 -0.85 -1.60 8.42
C PRO A 24 -2.15 -0.98 7.91
N ARG A 25 -2.11 0.30 7.56
CA ARG A 25 -3.24 1.05 6.99
C ARG A 25 -2.76 1.92 5.84
N ALA A 26 -3.51 1.91 4.74
CA ALA A 26 -3.33 2.86 3.66
C ALA A 26 -4.03 4.18 4.01
N VAL A 27 -3.29 5.27 3.95
CA VAL A 27 -3.75 6.64 4.22
C VAL A 27 -3.23 7.58 3.14
N TRP A 28 -4.04 8.57 2.77
CA TRP A 28 -3.68 9.57 1.77
C TRP A 28 -2.99 10.75 2.44
N TRP A 29 -1.73 11.00 2.12
CA TRP A 29 -1.05 12.24 2.49
C TRP A 29 -1.45 13.35 1.53
N ASP A 30 -1.85 14.49 2.09
CA ASP A 30 -2.01 15.73 1.36
C ASP A 30 -0.96 16.74 1.80
N ALA A 31 0.01 17.02 0.91
CA ALA A 31 1.10 17.95 1.18
C ALA A 31 0.65 19.41 1.29
N GLU A 32 -0.50 19.79 0.73
CA GLU A 32 -1.01 21.16 0.83
C GLU A 32 -1.60 21.44 2.22
N SER A 33 -2.41 20.50 2.72
CA SER A 33 -3.06 20.62 4.04
C SER A 33 -2.25 20.02 5.19
N HIS A 34 -1.18 19.28 4.88
CA HIS A 34 -0.37 18.53 5.84
C HIS A 34 -1.17 17.52 6.68
N TYR A 35 -2.16 16.86 6.06
CA TYR A 35 -3.04 15.90 6.73
C TYR A 35 -2.98 14.49 6.13
N TRP A 36 -3.20 13.51 7.00
CA TRP A 36 -3.35 12.11 6.64
C TRP A 36 -4.83 11.73 6.61
N TRP A 37 -5.36 11.47 5.41
CA TRP A 37 -6.76 11.18 5.17
C TRP A 37 -7.03 9.68 5.03
N ASP A 38 -8.23 9.25 5.40
CA ASP A 38 -8.72 7.91 5.07
C ASP A 38 -9.10 7.77 3.59
N GLY A 39 -9.39 6.52 3.17
CA GLY A 39 -9.93 6.11 1.87
C GLY A 39 -10.90 7.09 1.23
N GLU A 40 -11.83 7.58 2.06
CA GLU A 40 -13.00 8.32 1.65
C GLU A 40 -12.94 9.81 2.02
N ARG A 41 -11.79 10.28 2.55
CA ARG A 41 -11.60 11.65 3.08
C ARG A 41 -12.66 12.08 4.10
N ARG A 42 -13.21 11.14 4.87
CA ARG A 42 -14.17 11.39 5.94
C ARG A 42 -13.47 11.83 7.21
N PHE A 43 -12.28 11.29 7.46
CA PHE A 43 -11.50 11.56 8.65
C PHE A 43 -10.05 11.86 8.28
N TYR A 44 -9.46 12.80 9.00
CA TYR A 44 -8.03 13.06 8.96
C TYR A 44 -7.41 12.84 10.32
N ILE A 45 -6.10 12.59 10.30
CA ILE A 45 -5.27 12.51 11.49
C ILE A 45 -3.96 13.24 11.25
N THR A 46 -3.40 13.78 12.32
CA THR A 46 -2.08 14.41 12.33
C THR A 46 -1.04 13.48 12.95
N ILE A 47 0.25 13.71 12.68
CA ILE A 47 1.32 12.92 13.32
C ILE A 47 1.33 13.03 14.85
N PRO A 48 1.11 14.20 15.47
CA PRO A 48 0.96 14.27 16.93
C PRO A 48 -0.14 13.35 17.47
N GLU A 49 -1.28 13.25 16.78
CA GLU A 49 -2.38 12.38 17.17
C GLU A 49 -2.03 10.90 16.97
N ILE A 50 -1.32 10.53 15.90
CA ILE A 50 -0.79 9.18 15.71
C ILE A 50 0.18 8.81 16.84
N LYS A 51 1.12 9.71 17.17
CA LYS A 51 2.11 9.52 18.25
C LYS A 51 1.44 9.38 19.62
N ALA A 52 0.36 10.13 19.87
CA ALA A 52 -0.37 10.10 21.12
C ALA A 52 -1.27 8.86 21.26
N SER A 53 -1.86 8.39 20.16
CA SER A 53 -2.84 7.28 20.16
C SER A 53 -2.21 5.90 20.00
N SER A 54 -0.98 5.80 19.51
CA SER A 54 -0.35 4.51 19.16
C SER A 54 0.92 4.25 19.98
N ARG A 55 0.97 3.10 20.66
CA ARG A 55 2.18 2.63 21.37
C ARG A 55 3.40 2.45 20.46
N SER A 56 3.17 2.16 19.18
CA SER A 56 4.19 2.02 18.16
C SER A 56 3.62 2.44 16.81
N TYR A 57 4.37 3.23 16.05
CA TYR A 57 4.04 3.55 14.67
C TYR A 57 5.26 3.34 13.76
N LYS A 58 5.03 2.87 12.53
CA LYS A 58 6.08 2.68 11.52
C LYS A 58 5.59 3.10 10.14
N TYR A 59 6.34 3.93 9.45
CA TYR A 59 6.11 4.21 8.04
C TYR A 59 6.59 3.02 7.19
N LEU A 60 5.70 2.48 6.36
CA LEU A 60 6.02 1.32 5.51
C LEU A 60 6.37 1.74 4.07
N GLY A 61 5.93 2.91 3.63
CA GLY A 61 6.29 3.46 2.32
C GLY A 61 5.13 4.09 1.58
N ALA A 62 5.42 4.60 0.39
CA ALA A 62 4.41 5.10 -0.53
C ALA A 62 3.78 3.95 -1.34
N VAL A 63 2.51 4.11 -1.69
CA VAL A 63 1.82 3.27 -2.66
C VAL A 63 1.97 3.95 -4.02
N TYR A 64 2.52 3.22 -4.98
CA TYR A 64 2.76 3.72 -6.32
C TYR A 64 1.54 3.47 -7.20
N SER A 65 1.22 4.42 -8.07
CA SER A 65 0.23 4.19 -9.13
C SER A 65 0.74 3.18 -10.16
N SER A 66 -0.14 2.66 -11.02
CA SER A 66 0.26 1.82 -12.16
C SER A 66 1.29 2.52 -13.05
N PHE A 67 1.13 3.81 -13.29
CA PHE A 67 2.06 4.66 -14.03
C PHE A 67 3.45 4.70 -13.38
N GLU A 68 3.50 4.99 -12.08
CA GLU A 68 4.76 5.09 -11.34
C GLU A 68 5.45 3.73 -11.25
N THR A 69 4.67 2.67 -11.05
CA THR A 69 5.15 1.30 -11.07
C THR A 69 5.72 0.95 -12.44
N ALA A 70 5.09 1.37 -13.54
CA ALA A 70 5.58 1.15 -14.90
C ALA A 70 6.90 1.88 -15.19
N GLN A 71 7.25 2.93 -14.43
CA GLN A 71 8.55 3.62 -14.55
C GLN A 71 9.66 2.97 -13.72
N MET A 72 9.33 2.05 -12.79
CA MET A 72 10.35 1.31 -12.04
C MET A 72 11.18 0.44 -12.99
N ARG A 73 12.41 0.10 -12.61
CA ARG A 73 13.19 -0.87 -13.39
C ARG A 73 12.46 -2.21 -13.49
N LYS A 74 12.63 -2.92 -14.61
CA LYS A 74 11.96 -4.22 -14.86
C LYS A 74 12.25 -5.26 -13.78
N ASP A 75 13.47 -5.31 -13.25
CA ASP A 75 13.84 -6.21 -12.14
C ASP A 75 13.09 -5.86 -10.85
N GLU A 76 12.88 -4.57 -10.59
CA GLU A 76 12.08 -4.12 -9.46
C GLU A 76 10.62 -4.51 -9.59
N ARG A 77 10.04 -4.29 -10.78
CA ARG A 77 8.65 -4.69 -11.05
C ARG A 77 8.46 -6.20 -10.86
N GLU A 78 9.41 -7.01 -11.32
CA GLU A 78 9.35 -8.46 -11.12
C GLU A 78 9.49 -8.84 -9.64
N ARG A 79 10.33 -8.15 -8.85
CA ARG A 79 10.38 -8.37 -7.40
C ARG A 79 9.05 -8.04 -6.73
N ALA A 80 8.41 -6.93 -7.11
CA ALA A 80 7.08 -6.56 -6.60
C ALA A 80 6.01 -7.59 -6.99
N ALA A 81 5.99 -8.03 -8.25
CA ALA A 81 5.07 -9.06 -8.73
C ALA A 81 5.25 -10.39 -7.99
N LYS A 82 6.49 -10.79 -7.69
CA LYS A 82 6.78 -12.00 -6.89
C LYS A 82 6.30 -11.85 -5.44
N ALA A 83 6.47 -10.67 -4.84
CA ALA A 83 5.94 -10.42 -3.50
C ALA A 83 4.40 -10.52 -3.47
N ALA A 84 3.71 -9.93 -4.45
CA ALA A 84 2.26 -10.08 -4.60
C ALA A 84 1.85 -11.55 -4.81
N GLN A 85 2.58 -12.30 -5.64
CA GLN A 85 2.33 -13.72 -5.84
C GLN A 85 2.50 -14.54 -4.54
N ALA A 86 3.50 -14.22 -3.72
CA ALA A 86 3.72 -14.89 -2.45
C ALA A 86 2.56 -14.63 -1.47
N ILE A 87 1.98 -13.43 -1.48
CA ILE A 87 0.77 -13.12 -0.71
C ILE A 87 -0.42 -13.95 -1.20
N SER A 88 -0.59 -14.09 -2.52
CA SER A 88 -1.63 -14.95 -3.10
C SER A 88 -1.48 -16.40 -2.63
N ILE A 89 -0.28 -16.97 -2.70
CA ILE A 89 0.01 -18.33 -2.22
C ILE A 89 -0.27 -18.47 -0.71
N HIS A 90 0.07 -17.44 0.08
CA HIS A 90 -0.20 -17.44 1.50
C HIS A 90 -1.70 -17.52 1.80
N TYR A 91 -2.53 -16.70 1.13
CA TYR A 91 -3.97 -16.72 1.34
C TYR A 91 -4.64 -17.98 0.79
N TYR A 92 -4.12 -18.55 -0.30
CA TYR A 92 -4.56 -19.86 -0.76
C TYR A 92 -4.37 -20.93 0.34
N ALA A 93 -3.18 -20.99 0.95
CA ALA A 93 -2.91 -21.94 2.03
C ALA A 93 -3.79 -21.69 3.29
N LEU A 94 -4.11 -20.43 3.60
CA LEU A 94 -5.04 -20.11 4.68
C LEU A 94 -6.48 -20.52 4.34
N GLY A 95 -6.91 -20.35 3.10
CA GLY A 95 -8.21 -20.82 2.59
C GLY A 95 -8.37 -22.33 2.76
N ASP A 96 -7.36 -23.11 2.39
CA ASP A 96 -7.34 -24.58 2.56
C ASP A 96 -7.43 -25.02 4.03
N MET A 97 -7.00 -24.16 4.96
CA MET A 97 -6.98 -24.42 6.41
C MET A 97 -8.16 -23.81 7.17
N ALA A 98 -9.01 -23.02 6.49
CA ALA A 98 -10.11 -22.31 7.14
C ALA A 98 -11.21 -23.29 7.57
N GLU A 99 -11.74 -23.08 8.78
CA GLU A 99 -12.77 -23.94 9.36
C GLU A 99 -14.20 -23.44 9.08
N ASP A 100 -14.35 -22.18 8.64
CA ASP A 100 -15.64 -21.58 8.34
C ASP A 100 -15.67 -20.90 6.96
N ASP A 101 -16.88 -20.84 6.39
CA ASP A 101 -17.11 -20.32 5.03
C ASP A 101 -16.80 -18.83 4.92
N ALA A 102 -16.90 -18.05 6.00
CA ALA A 102 -16.66 -16.61 5.97
C ALA A 102 -15.17 -16.32 5.78
N ASP A 103 -14.32 -17.06 6.49
CA ASP A 103 -12.87 -16.99 6.35
C ASP A 103 -12.41 -17.54 4.99
N VAL A 104 -13.01 -18.63 4.50
CA VAL A 104 -12.74 -19.14 3.14
C VAL A 104 -12.97 -18.05 2.09
N VAL A 105 -14.15 -17.42 2.09
CA VAL A 105 -14.48 -16.35 1.14
C VAL A 105 -13.50 -15.18 1.29
N ALA A 106 -13.22 -14.75 2.51
CA ALA A 106 -12.32 -13.64 2.76
C ALA A 106 -10.86 -13.93 2.37
N PHE A 107 -10.40 -15.18 2.43
CA PHE A 107 -9.08 -15.58 1.96
C PHE A 107 -9.03 -15.73 0.44
N ASP A 108 -10.07 -16.29 -0.18
CA ASP A 108 -10.19 -16.39 -1.64
C ASP A 108 -10.16 -15.02 -2.31
N GLU A 109 -10.93 -14.05 -1.81
CA GLU A 109 -10.92 -12.68 -2.34
C GLU A 109 -9.52 -12.06 -2.29
N ARG A 110 -8.78 -12.28 -1.19
CA ARG A 110 -7.41 -11.76 -1.03
C ARG A 110 -6.41 -12.51 -1.91
N MET A 111 -6.56 -13.82 -2.06
CA MET A 111 -5.76 -14.63 -2.97
C MET A 111 -5.91 -14.13 -4.41
N ILE A 112 -7.16 -13.96 -4.87
CA ILE A 112 -7.48 -13.50 -6.22
C ILE A 112 -6.90 -12.10 -6.43
N GLY A 113 -7.19 -11.15 -5.53
CA GLY A 113 -6.69 -9.78 -5.65
C GLY A 113 -5.15 -9.69 -5.70
N ALA A 114 -4.46 -10.52 -4.90
CA ALA A 114 -3.00 -10.57 -4.94
C ALA A 114 -2.45 -11.20 -6.24
N SER A 115 -3.13 -12.21 -6.78
CA SER A 115 -2.77 -12.84 -8.06
C SER A 115 -2.98 -11.89 -9.25
N GLU A 116 -4.12 -11.19 -9.26
CA GLU A 116 -4.43 -10.17 -10.26
C GLU A 116 -3.43 -9.01 -10.20
N CYS A 117 -3.05 -8.58 -8.99
CA CYS A 117 -2.00 -7.57 -8.81
C CYS A 117 -0.66 -8.02 -9.39
N ALA A 118 -0.23 -9.25 -9.10
CA ALA A 118 1.01 -9.80 -9.66
C ALA A 118 0.99 -9.84 -11.19
N THR A 119 -0.15 -10.21 -11.76
CA THR A 119 -0.36 -10.23 -13.22
C THR A 119 -0.32 -8.82 -13.79
N ALA A 120 -1.05 -7.88 -13.19
CA ALA A 120 -1.10 -6.49 -13.62
C ALA A 120 0.30 -5.85 -13.64
N ILE A 121 1.10 -6.06 -12.59
CA ILE A 121 2.47 -5.53 -12.52
C ILE A 121 3.34 -6.08 -13.67
N ARG A 122 3.20 -7.37 -14.00
CA ARG A 122 3.96 -8.00 -15.10
C ARG A 122 3.54 -7.51 -16.47
N THR A 123 2.26 -7.13 -16.63
CA THR A 123 1.75 -6.57 -17.88
C THR A 123 2.09 -5.10 -18.07
N LEU A 124 2.56 -4.40 -17.03
CA LEU A 124 2.93 -2.98 -17.14
C LEU A 124 4.04 -2.78 -18.17
N THR A 125 3.77 -1.91 -19.14
CA THR A 125 4.74 -1.51 -20.15
C THR A 125 5.21 -0.08 -19.94
N ASP A 126 6.45 0.22 -20.32
CA ASP A 126 7.03 1.57 -20.17
C ASP A 126 6.25 2.65 -20.96
N LYS A 127 5.38 2.25 -21.90
CA LYS A 127 4.50 3.14 -22.67
C LYS A 127 3.27 3.62 -21.90
N GLU A 128 2.77 2.84 -20.94
CA GLU A 128 1.68 3.26 -20.04
C GLU A 128 2.12 4.38 -19.09
N GLY A 129 3.44 4.59 -18.97
CA GLY A 129 4.07 5.68 -18.24
C GLY A 129 4.34 6.96 -19.05
N LYS A 130 3.83 7.08 -20.28
CA LYS A 130 3.91 8.34 -21.03
C LYS A 130 2.53 8.99 -21.02
N LYS A 131 2.37 10.06 -20.24
CA LYS A 131 1.21 10.95 -20.38
C LYS A 131 1.16 11.43 -21.83
N SER A 132 0.07 11.12 -22.53
CA SER A 132 -0.35 11.82 -23.75
C SER A 132 -0.66 13.27 -23.44
#